data_AF-A0A9J6CTY2-F1
#
_entry.id   AF-A0A9J6CTY2-F1
#
_cell.length_a   1.000
_cell.length_b   1.000
_cell.length_c   1.000
_cell.angle_alpha   90.00
_cell.angle_beta   90.00
_cell.angle_gamma   90.00
#
_symmetry.space_group_name_H-M   'P 1'
#
loop_
_entity.id
_entity.type
_entity.pdbx_description
1 polymer ?
#
loop_
_entity_poly.entity_id
_entity_poly.type
_entity_poly.pdbx_seq_one_letter_code
_entity_poly.pdbx_strand_id
1 'polypeptide(L)'
;MLLCADSGKSYSIDLLAAIHILARAWEQVKATIIHRCFHHAGFQVQEAVPHEEKSPADADIEAVLSEVVPSAPFTLQDYESIDENVRTCHEETVEEMIAEVQNEDQPSSSDCDDNIASALVPPDRSAKEAVELLKHYFEHEA
;
A
#
# COMPACT_ATOMS: atom_id res chain seq x y z
N MET A 1 -24.22 -12.59 -1.44
CA MET A 1 -24.41 -11.63 -2.54
C MET A 1 -24.89 -12.31 -3.83
N LEU A 2 -24.22 -13.36 -4.34
CA LEU A 2 -24.74 -14.15 -5.49
C LEU A 2 -26.13 -14.77 -5.25
N LEU A 3 -26.46 -15.17 -4.02
CA LEU A 3 -27.78 -15.71 -3.64
C LEU A 3 -28.91 -14.66 -3.68
N CYS A 4 -28.60 -13.36 -3.75
CA CYS A 4 -29.60 -12.28 -3.73
C CYS A 4 -30.05 -11.88 -5.14
N ALA A 5 -29.23 -12.11 -6.15
CA ALA A 5 -29.53 -11.76 -7.54
C ALA A 5 -30.82 -12.44 -8.05
N ASP A 6 -31.06 -13.69 -7.65
CA ASP A 6 -32.23 -14.47 -8.09
C ASP A 6 -33.50 -14.27 -7.24
N SER A 7 -33.40 -13.60 -6.08
CA SER A 7 -34.53 -13.51 -5.13
C SER A 7 -35.26 -12.17 -5.12
N GLY A 8 -34.85 -11.21 -5.96
CA GLY A 8 -35.48 -9.87 -6.04
C GLY A 8 -35.36 -9.05 -4.75
N LYS A 9 -34.52 -9.47 -3.81
CA LYS A 9 -34.31 -8.79 -2.53
C LYS A 9 -33.15 -7.81 -2.65
N SER A 10 -33.40 -6.54 -2.35
CA SER A 10 -32.35 -5.54 -2.21
C SER A 10 -31.56 -5.79 -0.92
N TYR A 11 -30.24 -5.94 -1.03
CA TYR A 11 -29.35 -6.06 0.10
C TYR A 11 -28.48 -4.81 0.18
N SER A 12 -28.71 -3.98 1.20
CA SER A 12 -27.84 -2.86 1.54
C SER A 12 -26.95 -3.27 2.70
N ILE A 13 -25.64 -3.08 2.53
CA ILE A 13 -24.64 -3.30 3.57
C ILE A 13 -24.13 -1.90 3.96
N ASP A 14 -24.30 -1.52 5.22
CA ASP A 14 -23.64 -0.32 5.73
C ASP A 14 -22.15 -0.58 6.02
N LEU A 15 -21.39 0.48 6.26
CA LEU A 15 -19.95 0.37 6.46
C LEU A 15 -19.58 -0.54 7.65
N LEU A 16 -20.37 -0.49 8.74
CA LEU A 16 -20.11 -1.29 9.94
C LEU A 16 -20.34 -2.78 9.67
N ALA A 17 -21.44 -3.12 9.00
CA ALA A 17 -21.75 -4.46 8.55
C ALA A 17 -20.67 -4.99 7.60
N ALA A 18 -20.15 -4.16 6.69
CA ALA A 18 -19.05 -4.54 5.81
C ALA A 18 -17.78 -4.90 6.60
N ILE A 19 -17.41 -4.09 7.59
CA ILE A 19 -16.25 -4.34 8.46
C ILE A 19 -16.43 -5.67 9.21
N HIS A 20 -17.60 -5.92 9.79
CA HIS A 20 -17.87 -7.20 10.48
C HIS A 20 -17.84 -8.40 9.54
N ILE A 21 -18.38 -8.26 8.33
CA ILE A 21 -18.34 -9.32 7.32
C ILE A 21 -16.88 -9.63 6.94
N LEU A 22 -16.05 -8.61 6.71
CA LEU A 22 -14.63 -8.78 6.38
C LEU A 22 -13.88 -9.46 7.52
N ALA A 23 -14.07 -9.03 8.77
CA ALA A 23 -13.44 -9.64 9.93
C ALA A 23 -13.80 -11.14 10.05
N ARG A 24 -15.09 -11.48 9.96
CA ARG A 24 -15.56 -12.87 10.01
C ARG A 24 -15.13 -13.72 8.81
N ALA A 25 -15.03 -13.10 7.63
CA ALA A 25 -14.53 -13.79 6.44
C ALA A 25 -13.05 -14.14 6.62
N TRP A 26 -12.26 -13.22 7.17
CA TRP A 26 -10.83 -13.41 7.42
C TRP A 26 -10.55 -14.50 8.46
N GLU A 27 -11.35 -14.59 9.53
CA GLU A 27 -11.28 -15.68 10.51
C GLU A 27 -11.45 -17.08 9.89
N GLN A 28 -12.15 -17.18 8.77
CA GLN A 28 -12.37 -18.45 8.06
C GLN A 28 -11.25 -18.79 7.07
N VAL A 29 -10.35 -17.84 6.78
CA VAL A 29 -9.21 -18.06 5.89
C VAL A 29 -8.15 -18.87 6.62
N LYS A 30 -7.98 -20.13 6.21
CA LYS A 30 -6.92 -21.01 6.73
C LYS A 30 -5.58 -20.65 6.10
N ALA A 31 -4.49 -20.84 6.84
CA ALA A 31 -3.13 -20.69 6.31
C ALA A 31 -2.89 -21.50 5.02
N THR A 32 -3.55 -22.66 4.87
CA THR A 32 -3.49 -23.47 3.65
C THR A 32 -4.12 -22.80 2.43
N ILE A 33 -5.14 -21.95 2.61
CA ILE A 33 -5.74 -21.17 1.53
C ILE A 33 -4.73 -20.11 1.07
N ILE A 34 -4.12 -19.39 2.01
CA ILE A 34 -3.07 -18.40 1.73
C ILE A 34 -1.91 -19.07 0.98
N HIS A 35 -1.39 -20.18 1.51
CA HIS A 35 -0.33 -20.96 0.86
C HIS A 35 -0.69 -21.35 -0.58
N ARG A 36 -1.92 -21.81 -0.83
CA ARG A 36 -2.38 -22.17 -2.17
C ARG A 36 -2.50 -20.95 -3.10
N CYS A 37 -2.90 -19.79 -2.59
CA CYS A 37 -2.91 -18.55 -3.36
C CYS A 37 -1.49 -18.16 -3.81
N PHE A 38 -0.52 -18.20 -2.90
CA PHE A 38 0.89 -17.96 -3.23
C PHE A 38 1.41 -18.97 -4.25
N HIS A 39 1.14 -20.26 -4.03
CA HIS A 39 1.50 -21.31 -4.97
C HIS A 39 0.86 -21.11 -6.36
N HIS A 40 -0.43 -20.74 -6.42
CA HIS A 40 -1.12 -20.48 -7.69
C HIS A 40 -0.57 -19.26 -8.42
N ALA A 41 -0.13 -18.24 -7.68
CA ALA A 41 0.55 -17.07 -8.22
C ALA A 41 2.02 -17.33 -8.60
N GLY A 42 2.52 -18.56 -8.44
CA GLY A 42 3.88 -18.95 -8.83
C GLY A 42 4.92 -18.80 -7.74
N PHE A 43 4.55 -18.35 -6.54
CA PHE A 43 5.44 -18.31 -5.38
C PHE A 43 5.53 -19.71 -4.76
N GLN A 44 6.45 -20.51 -5.26
CA GLN A 44 6.79 -21.82 -4.71
C GLN A 44 8.13 -21.74 -3.99
N VAL A 45 8.20 -22.37 -2.81
CA VAL A 45 9.48 -22.57 -2.13
C VAL A 45 10.24 -23.61 -2.93
N GLN A 46 11.16 -23.17 -3.78
CA GLN A 46 12.18 -24.06 -4.31
C GLN A 46 13.04 -24.49 -3.12
N GLU A 47 13.13 -25.80 -2.85
CA GLU A 47 14.26 -26.32 -2.07
C GLU A 47 15.52 -25.76 -2.71
N ALA A 48 16.49 -25.34 -1.89
CA ALA A 48 17.77 -24.83 -2.35
C ALA A 48 18.57 -25.96 -3.04
N VAL A 49 18.10 -26.37 -4.22
CA VAL A 49 18.94 -26.90 -5.28
C VAL A 49 19.94 -25.78 -5.57
N PRO A 50 21.24 -26.07 -5.73
CA PRO A 50 22.16 -25.11 -6.33
C PRO A 50 21.62 -24.84 -7.73
N HIS A 51 20.77 -23.84 -7.84
CA HIS A 51 20.23 -23.36 -9.09
C HIS A 51 21.40 -22.67 -9.78
N GLU A 52 22.08 -23.40 -10.66
CA GLU A 52 22.52 -22.84 -11.93
C GLU A 52 21.29 -22.61 -12.84
N GLU A 53 20.19 -22.10 -12.27
CA GLU A 53 19.35 -21.22 -13.08
C GLU A 53 20.22 -20.00 -13.27
N LYS A 54 20.72 -19.81 -14.49
CA LYS A 54 21.06 -18.47 -14.96
C LYS A 54 19.93 -17.58 -14.49
N SER A 55 20.23 -16.72 -13.53
CA SER A 55 19.29 -15.70 -13.12
C SER A 55 18.86 -14.96 -14.40
N PRO A 56 17.63 -14.45 -14.52
CA PRO A 56 17.36 -13.45 -15.56
C PRO A 56 18.32 -12.24 -15.46
N ALA A 57 19.07 -12.10 -14.35
CA ALA A 57 20.21 -11.19 -14.25
C ALA A 57 21.45 -11.60 -15.07
N ASP A 58 21.53 -12.84 -15.57
CA ASP A 58 22.55 -13.34 -16.52
C ASP A 58 22.03 -13.35 -17.97
N ALA A 59 20.78 -12.92 -18.20
CA ALA A 59 20.27 -12.72 -19.54
C ALA A 59 20.87 -11.42 -20.10
N ASP A 60 21.40 -11.49 -21.32
CA ASP A 60 21.85 -10.32 -22.05
C ASP A 60 20.64 -9.40 -22.27
N ILE A 61 20.57 -8.32 -21.49
CA ILE A 61 19.43 -7.38 -21.46
C ILE A 61 19.26 -6.74 -22.83
N GLU A 62 20.34 -6.57 -23.59
CA GLU A 62 20.31 -6.05 -24.95
C GLU A 62 19.64 -7.03 -25.91
N ALA A 63 19.91 -8.34 -25.75
CA ALA A 63 19.23 -9.38 -26.51
C ALA A 63 17.72 -9.41 -26.20
N VAL A 64 17.34 -9.31 -24.92
CA VAL A 64 15.92 -9.27 -24.51
C VAL A 64 15.21 -8.04 -25.07
N LEU A 65 15.84 -6.87 -25.00
CA LEU A 65 15.27 -5.63 -25.55
C LEU A 65 15.05 -5.74 -27.06
N SER A 66 16.01 -6.34 -27.78
CA SER A 66 15.92 -6.57 -29.22
C SER A 66 14.83 -7.59 -29.61
N GLU A 67 14.51 -8.55 -28.74
CA GLU A 67 13.44 -9.53 -28.97
C GLU A 67 12.05 -8.91 -28.72
N VAL A 68 11.92 -8.13 -27.65
CA VAL A 68 10.64 -7.53 -27.25
C VAL A 68 10.29 -6.33 -28.13
N VAL A 69 11.27 -5.55 -28.57
CA VAL A 69 11.08 -4.39 -29.43
C VAL A 69 12.08 -4.41 -30.61
N PRO A 70 11.87 -5.27 -31.62
CA PRO A 70 12.83 -5.50 -32.71
C PRO A 70 13.09 -4.31 -33.64
N SER A 71 12.29 -3.26 -33.53
CA SER A 71 12.40 -2.04 -34.32
C SER A 71 12.42 -0.79 -33.43
N ALA A 72 12.94 -0.92 -32.21
CA ALA A 72 13.10 0.21 -31.31
C ALA A 72 13.96 1.29 -32.00
N PRO A 73 13.49 2.54 -32.10
CA PRO A 73 14.29 3.64 -32.61
C PRO A 73 15.31 4.17 -31.59
N PHE A 74 15.49 3.45 -30.47
CA PHE A 74 16.30 3.84 -29.32
C PHE A 74 17.14 2.65 -28.85
N THR A 75 18.29 2.94 -28.27
CA THR A 75 19.21 1.96 -27.69
C THR A 75 18.84 1.65 -26.25
N LEU A 76 19.42 0.58 -25.69
CA LEU A 76 19.26 0.25 -24.28
C LEU A 76 19.71 1.42 -23.37
N GLN A 77 20.81 2.07 -23.70
CA GLN A 77 21.30 3.24 -22.99
C GLN A 77 20.28 4.40 -23.00
N ASP A 78 19.64 4.65 -24.15
CA ASP A 78 18.61 5.71 -24.25
C ASP A 78 17.40 5.43 -23.36
N TYR A 79 17.05 4.15 -23.20
CA TYR A 79 15.98 3.72 -22.30
C TYR A 79 16.39 3.86 -20.82
N GLU A 80 17.62 3.48 -20.47
CA GLU A 80 18.14 3.58 -19.11
C GLU A 80 18.31 5.03 -18.64
N SER A 81 18.69 5.95 -19.53
CA SER A 81 18.89 7.36 -19.18
C SER A 81 17.65 8.23 -19.35
N ILE A 82 16.49 7.66 -19.71
CA ILE A 82 15.29 8.45 -20.05
C ILE A 82 14.77 9.27 -18.87
N ASP A 83 14.96 8.78 -17.64
CA ASP A 83 14.50 9.40 -16.41
C ASP A 83 15.63 10.02 -15.56
N GLU A 84 16.86 10.04 -16.06
CA GLU A 84 18.03 10.54 -15.31
C GLU A 84 17.85 12.00 -14.83
N ASN A 85 17.16 12.83 -15.63
CA ASN A 85 16.88 14.22 -15.28
C ASN A 85 15.48 14.45 -14.70
N VAL A 86 14.72 13.38 -14.45
CA VAL A 86 13.43 13.49 -13.78
C VAL A 86 13.70 13.60 -12.28
N ARG A 87 13.45 14.78 -11.71
CA ARG A 87 13.46 14.95 -10.25
C ARG A 87 12.36 14.09 -9.64
N THR A 88 12.72 12.92 -9.12
CA THR A 88 11.79 12.00 -8.46
C THR A 88 11.52 12.41 -7.01
N CYS A 89 12.51 13.07 -6.38
CA CYS A 89 12.45 13.60 -5.02
C CYS A 89 13.06 15.01 -4.96
N HIS A 90 12.75 15.73 -3.89
CA HIS A 90 13.53 16.90 -3.50
C HIS A 90 14.92 16.42 -3.07
N GLU A 91 15.98 16.88 -3.74
CA GLU A 91 17.35 16.70 -3.27
C GLU A 91 17.55 17.65 -2.08
N GLU A 92 17.27 17.15 -0.88
CA GLU A 92 17.62 17.84 0.36
C GLU A 92 19.00 17.39 0.81
N THR A 93 19.84 18.36 1.15
CA THR A 93 21.10 18.09 1.84
C THR A 93 20.83 17.65 3.27
N VAL A 94 21.76 16.90 3.87
CA VAL A 94 21.65 16.51 5.28
C VAL A 94 21.54 17.73 6.18
N GLU A 95 22.19 18.83 5.79
CA GLU A 95 22.13 20.12 6.44
C GLU A 95 20.74 20.75 6.38
N GLU A 96 20.03 20.65 5.26
CA GLU A 96 18.63 21.12 5.12
C GLU A 96 17.66 20.27 5.94
N MET A 97 17.82 18.95 5.95
CA MET A 97 17.01 18.06 6.82
C MET A 97 17.23 18.36 8.31
N ILE A 98 18.48 18.64 8.72
CA ILE A 98 18.78 19.03 10.11
C ILE A 98 18.19 20.41 10.43
N ALA A 99 18.24 21.35 9.48
CA ALA A 99 17.69 22.69 9.66
C ALA A 99 16.15 22.67 9.76
N GLU A 100 15.46 21.78 9.05
CA GLU A 100 14.01 21.60 9.14
C GLU A 100 13.61 21.12 10.54
N VAL A 101 14.27 20.07 11.06
CA VAL A 101 14.01 19.52 12.40
C VAL A 101 14.37 20.53 13.51
N GLN A 102 15.40 21.35 13.30
CA GLN A 102 15.79 22.38 14.26
C GLN A 102 14.92 23.65 14.20
N ASN A 103 14.29 23.92 13.05
CA ASN A 103 13.39 25.06 12.87
C ASN A 103 11.95 24.77 13.29
N GLU A 104 11.59 23.55 13.70
CA GLU A 104 10.26 23.28 14.30
C GLU A 104 10.00 24.08 15.59
N ASP A 105 11.05 24.63 16.24
CA ASP A 105 10.93 25.54 17.38
C ASP A 105 10.77 27.03 17.00
N GLN A 106 10.77 27.37 15.69
CA GLN A 106 10.42 28.70 15.22
C GLN A 106 9.10 28.70 14.45
N PRO A 107 8.13 29.56 14.80
CA PRO A 107 6.89 29.67 14.04
C PRO A 107 7.21 30.25 12.65
N SER A 108 7.29 29.39 11.65
CA SER A 108 7.22 29.76 10.24
C SER A 108 5.85 30.41 10.00
N SER A 109 5.85 31.74 9.96
CA SER A 109 4.78 32.57 9.44
C SER A 109 4.58 32.28 7.94
N SER A 110 3.75 31.29 7.63
CA SER A 110 3.09 31.17 6.33
C SER A 110 1.59 31.38 6.55
N ASP A 111 1.07 32.38 5.85
CA ASP A 111 -0.30 32.88 5.87
C ASP A 111 -1.28 31.80 5.39
N CYS A 112 -1.70 30.93 6.31
CA CYS A 112 -2.85 30.05 6.14
C CYS A 112 -3.72 30.21 7.39
N ASP A 113 -4.76 31.01 7.26
CA ASP A 113 -5.85 31.13 8.22
C ASP A 113 -6.52 29.76 8.44
N ASP A 114 -6.13 29.05 9.50
CA ASP A 114 -7.06 28.21 10.24
C ASP A 114 -6.54 27.92 11.66
N ASN A 115 -7.33 28.34 12.64
CA ASN A 115 -7.17 28.03 14.06
C ASN A 115 -7.30 26.53 14.31
N ILE A 116 -6.22 25.76 14.15
CA ILE A 116 -6.16 24.40 14.68
C ILE A 116 -5.23 24.42 15.88
N ALA A 117 -5.82 24.71 17.04
CA ALA A 117 -5.23 24.41 18.33
C ALA A 117 -4.65 23.00 18.26
N SER A 118 -3.35 22.87 18.55
CA SER A 118 -2.61 21.60 18.66
C SER A 118 -3.52 20.50 19.20
N ALA A 119 -4.01 19.63 18.32
CA ALA A 119 -4.94 18.59 18.71
C ALA A 119 -4.20 17.63 19.64
N LEU A 120 -4.51 17.73 20.94
CA LEU A 120 -4.04 16.82 21.97
C LEU A 120 -4.31 15.40 21.49
N VAL A 121 -3.24 14.65 21.14
CA VAL A 121 -3.35 13.22 20.85
C VAL A 121 -3.93 12.57 22.11
N PRO A 122 -5.17 12.05 22.09
CA PRO A 122 -5.77 11.50 23.29
C PRO A 122 -4.98 10.26 23.70
N PRO A 123 -4.73 10.05 25.00
CA PRO A 123 -4.03 8.86 25.47
C PRO A 123 -4.76 7.59 24.99
N ASP A 124 -4.00 6.55 24.63
CA ASP A 124 -4.49 5.31 23.98
C ASP A 124 -5.72 4.69 24.67
N ARG A 125 -5.83 4.82 25.98
CA ARG A 125 -7.00 4.38 26.76
C ARG A 125 -8.27 5.16 26.43
N SER A 126 -8.17 6.49 26.29
CA SER A 126 -9.31 7.37 25.93
C SER A 126 -9.78 7.09 24.50
N ALA A 127 -8.84 6.82 23.59
CA ALA A 127 -9.18 6.43 22.22
C ALA A 127 -9.96 5.10 22.17
N LYS A 128 -9.54 4.08 22.94
CA LYS A 128 -10.26 2.79 23.02
C LYS A 128 -11.65 2.93 23.63
N GLU A 129 -11.79 3.70 24.70
CA GLU A 129 -13.08 3.97 25.33
C GLU A 129 -14.04 4.72 24.37
N ALA A 130 -13.53 5.66 23.57
CA ALA A 130 -14.31 6.35 22.54
C ALA A 130 -14.74 5.41 21.39
N VAL A 131 -13.88 4.48 20.98
CA VAL A 131 -14.21 3.48 19.96
C VAL A 131 -15.32 2.53 20.44
N GLU A 132 -15.26 2.07 21.69
CA GLU A 132 -16.32 1.23 22.27
C GLU A 132 -17.64 1.98 22.38
N LEU A 133 -17.62 3.27 22.71
CA LEU A 133 -18.82 4.12 22.75
C LEU A 133 -19.45 4.27 21.36
N LEU A 134 -18.64 4.57 20.34
CA LEU A 134 -19.12 4.68 18.95
C LEU A 134 -19.70 3.35 18.46
N LYS A 135 -19.04 2.25 18.77
CA LYS A 135 -19.53 0.91 18.44
C LYS A 135 -20.91 0.65 19.06
N HIS A 136 -21.08 0.93 20.35
CA HIS A 136 -22.36 0.77 21.02
C HIS A 136 -23.46 1.66 20.41
N TYR A 137 -23.13 2.89 20.02
CA TYR A 137 -24.08 3.81 19.36
C TYR A 137 -24.60 3.21 18.04
N PHE A 138 -23.70 2.78 17.16
CA PHE A 138 -24.10 2.22 15.86
C PHE A 138 -24.79 0.86 15.97
N GLU A 139 -24.55 0.09 17.03
CA GLU A 139 -25.22 -1.20 17.26
C GLU A 139 -26.65 -1.03 17.84
N HIS A 140 -26.98 0.12 18.44
CA HIS A 140 -28.24 0.31 19.18
C HIS A 140 -29.14 1.46 18.72
N GLU A 141 -28.64 2.47 17.98
CA GLU A 141 -29.41 3.65 17.56
C GLU A 141 -29.51 3.85 16.03
N ALA A 142 -29.03 2.90 15.21
CA ALA A 142 -29.14 2.93 13.74
C ALA A 142 -30.30 2.10 13.18
#